data_AF-A0A831XG17-F1
#
_entry.id   AF-A0A831XG17-F1
#
_cell.length_a   1.000
_cell.length_b   1.000
_cell.length_c   1.000
_cell.angle_alpha   90.00
_cell.angle_beta   90.00
_cell.angle_gamma   90.00
#
_symmetry.space_group_name_H-M   'P 1'
#
loop_
_entity.id
_entity.type
_entity.pdbx_description
1 polymer ?
#
loop_
_entity_poly.entity_id
_entity_poly.type
_entity_poly.pdbx_seq_one_letter_code
_entity_poly.pdbx_strand_id
1 'polypeptide(L)'
;MGKRSIQALVLAGVVMSLLLALPAGGAVRSTGPEGGVSLHFFWGEGCPHCARAKPFLEGLKGRHPGLEVCDYEVFSHRENVDLLMAMAKERGFEATGVPVFIIGNQVIAGFSDEKAREIEQKVTALLAARQPRAPPAPSPKEAETIIIPGICTVNPAALSLPVFTMIIAALDSFNPCAFFVLLFLLSLMVHAHSRNRMALVGGTFVFFSGFIYFLFMAAWLNLFLLAGTLSLVTTAAGIIALLVAVINIKDFFFFEKGVSLVIPEEKKPKLFERMRHLVHAGSLPSMLAGTVVLAVAANSYELLCTAGFPMVYTRLLTLRGLSAAEYYLYLALYNLVYMVPLAVIVGVFTVTLGSRKLTEWQGRVLKLLSGIMMLMLGLVILIKPVLLNNAVVSIVILAAALVATTIIAATANRLERGEKLHP
;
A
#
# COMPACT_ATOMS: atom_id res chain seq x y z
N MET A 1 -0.88 -11.15 40.13
CA MET A 1 -1.44 -11.40 38.78
C MET A 1 -0.53 -12.38 38.06
N GLY A 2 -1.06 -13.46 37.49
CA GLY A 2 -0.24 -14.45 36.79
C GLY A 2 0.41 -13.88 35.52
N LYS A 3 1.56 -14.44 35.12
CA LYS A 3 2.34 -14.09 33.91
C LYS A 3 1.47 -13.92 32.65
N ARG A 4 0.41 -14.73 32.52
CA ARG A 4 -0.59 -14.69 31.44
C ARG A 4 -1.51 -13.46 31.48
N SER A 5 -1.91 -13.02 32.67
CA SER A 5 -2.82 -11.88 32.85
C SER A 5 -2.13 -10.55 32.57
N ILE A 6 -0.85 -10.41 32.91
CA ILE A 6 -0.06 -9.20 32.64
C ILE A 6 0.26 -9.09 31.14
N GLN A 7 0.67 -10.19 30.50
CA GLN A 7 0.90 -10.21 29.05
C GLN A 7 -0.39 -9.94 28.24
N ALA A 8 -1.54 -10.47 28.69
CA ALA A 8 -2.84 -10.19 28.08
C ALA A 8 -3.28 -8.73 28.28
N LEU A 9 -3.01 -8.12 29.44
CA LEU A 9 -3.31 -6.70 29.69
C LEU A 9 -2.44 -5.77 28.85
N VAL A 10 -1.16 -6.08 28.67
CA VAL A 10 -0.25 -5.31 27.80
C VAL A 10 -0.67 -5.47 26.34
N LEU A 11 -1.04 -6.68 25.91
CA LEU A 11 -1.59 -6.93 24.56
C LEU A 11 -2.87 -6.12 24.31
N ALA A 12 -3.83 -6.17 25.24
CA ALA A 12 -5.08 -5.43 25.15
C ALA A 12 -4.85 -3.91 25.18
N GLY A 13 -3.97 -3.42 26.06
CA GLY A 13 -3.63 -2.00 26.17
C GLY A 13 -2.93 -1.47 24.92
N VAL A 14 -2.03 -2.24 24.32
CA VAL A 14 -1.32 -1.84 23.10
C VAL A 14 -2.25 -1.87 21.89
N VAL A 15 -3.06 -2.93 21.72
CA VAL A 15 -4.09 -2.99 20.66
C VAL A 15 -5.09 -1.83 20.79
N MET A 16 -5.54 -1.53 22.00
CA MET A 16 -6.45 -0.40 22.28
C MET A 16 -5.77 0.95 21.95
N SER A 17 -4.52 1.16 22.35
CA SER A 17 -3.78 2.39 22.06
C SER A 17 -3.43 2.57 20.57
N LEU A 18 -3.19 1.48 19.82
CA LEU A 18 -3.04 1.51 18.37
C LEU A 18 -4.35 1.86 17.66
N LEU A 19 -5.49 1.35 18.16
CA LEU A 19 -6.83 1.68 17.66
C LEU A 19 -7.21 3.15 17.93
N LEU A 20 -6.73 3.72 19.03
CA LEU A 20 -6.92 5.13 19.41
C LEU A 20 -5.94 6.10 18.74
N ALA A 21 -4.81 5.61 18.22
CA ALA A 21 -3.80 6.41 17.50
C ALA A 21 -4.06 6.50 15.98
N LEU A 22 -5.10 5.83 15.48
CA LEU A 22 -5.69 6.22 14.19
C LEU A 22 -6.14 7.67 14.33
N PRO A 23 -5.66 8.60 13.48
CA PRO A 23 -6.14 9.97 13.55
C PRO A 23 -7.65 9.92 13.38
N ALA A 24 -8.39 10.25 14.44
CA ALA A 24 -9.80 10.53 14.38
C ALA A 24 -9.95 11.55 13.25
N GLY A 25 -10.62 11.14 12.17
CA GLY A 25 -10.63 11.87 10.92
C GLY A 25 -10.87 13.35 11.18
N GLY A 26 -9.80 14.15 11.06
CA GLY A 26 -9.96 15.58 10.87
C GLY A 26 -10.83 15.70 9.64
N ALA A 27 -12.02 16.28 9.81
CA ALA A 27 -12.92 16.55 8.71
C ALA A 27 -12.14 17.38 7.69
N VAL A 28 -11.66 16.72 6.64
CA VAL A 28 -11.14 17.37 5.46
C VAL A 28 -12.35 18.09 4.88
N ARG A 29 -12.40 19.41 5.08
CA ARG A 29 -13.26 20.26 4.26
C ARG A 29 -12.80 20.06 2.83
N SER A 30 -13.70 19.55 1.99
CA SER A 30 -13.52 19.45 0.56
C SER A 30 -13.40 20.85 -0.02
N THR A 31 -12.18 21.37 -0.14
CA THR A 31 -11.87 22.35 -1.17
C THR A 31 -11.81 21.57 -2.49
N GLY A 32 -12.78 21.82 -3.37
CA GLY A 32 -12.85 21.17 -4.68
C GLY A 32 -11.60 21.44 -5.54
N PRO A 33 -11.38 20.64 -6.59
CA PRO A 33 -10.16 20.70 -7.38
C PRO A 33 -10.03 22.07 -8.10
N GLU A 34 -8.90 22.74 -7.91
CA GLU A 34 -8.57 23.97 -8.62
C GLU A 34 -7.95 23.67 -10.00
N GLY A 35 -8.64 24.15 -11.04
CA GLY A 35 -8.11 24.22 -12.41
C GLY A 35 -9.15 24.25 -13.53
N GLY A 36 -10.41 23.89 -13.25
CA GLY A 36 -11.49 23.91 -14.23
C GLY A 36 -12.87 24.02 -13.56
N VAL A 37 -13.88 24.47 -14.31
CA VAL A 37 -15.28 24.41 -13.86
C VAL A 37 -15.77 22.99 -14.14
N SER A 38 -16.12 22.23 -13.10
CA SER A 38 -16.67 20.88 -13.25
C SER A 38 -18.20 20.93 -13.34
N LEU A 39 -18.75 20.32 -14.38
CA LEU A 39 -20.16 20.11 -14.61
C LEU A 39 -20.45 18.61 -14.49
N HIS A 40 -21.21 18.22 -13.48
CA HIS A 40 -21.63 16.84 -13.28
C HIS A 40 -22.97 16.60 -14.00
N PHE A 41 -23.01 15.64 -14.92
CA PHE A 41 -24.18 15.27 -15.71
C PHE A 41 -24.65 13.86 -15.35
N PHE A 42 -25.78 13.76 -14.67
CA PHE A 42 -26.43 12.49 -14.36
C PHE A 42 -27.47 12.16 -15.43
N TRP A 43 -27.37 10.98 -16.04
CA TRP A 43 -28.20 10.54 -17.16
C TRP A 43 -28.62 9.08 -17.05
N GLY A 44 -29.61 8.65 -17.83
CA GLY A 44 -30.08 7.27 -17.87
C GLY A 44 -30.13 6.72 -19.29
N GLU A 45 -29.85 5.43 -19.47
CA GLU A 45 -30.02 4.75 -20.76
C GLU A 45 -31.50 4.75 -21.19
N GLY A 46 -31.78 5.13 -22.45
CA GLY A 46 -33.16 5.28 -22.95
C GLY A 46 -33.86 6.60 -22.60
N CYS A 47 -33.18 7.53 -21.90
CA CYS A 47 -33.71 8.86 -21.58
C CYS A 47 -33.66 9.83 -22.80
N PRO A 48 -34.80 10.28 -23.37
CA PRO A 48 -34.80 11.14 -24.56
C PRO A 48 -34.20 12.54 -24.32
N HIS A 49 -34.40 13.10 -23.13
CA HIS A 49 -33.83 14.40 -22.75
C HIS A 49 -32.31 14.34 -22.54
N CYS A 50 -31.81 13.19 -22.08
CA CYS A 50 -30.38 12.95 -21.89
C CYS A 50 -29.67 12.81 -23.24
N ALA A 51 -30.29 12.12 -24.20
CA ALA A 51 -29.78 11.99 -25.57
C ALA A 51 -29.65 13.36 -26.26
N ARG A 52 -30.57 14.30 -26.00
CA ARG A 52 -30.49 15.69 -26.50
C ARG A 52 -29.41 16.54 -25.80
N ALA A 53 -29.11 16.25 -24.53
CA ALA A 53 -28.11 16.98 -23.76
C ALA A 53 -26.67 16.65 -24.17
N LYS A 54 -26.38 15.39 -24.54
CA LYS A 54 -25.02 14.92 -24.86
C LYS A 54 -24.34 15.75 -25.97
N PRO A 55 -24.96 15.99 -27.15
CA PRO A 55 -24.34 16.82 -28.19
C PRO A 55 -24.09 18.27 -27.76
N PHE A 56 -24.98 18.82 -26.93
CA PHE A 56 -24.81 20.17 -26.37
C PHE A 56 -23.60 20.24 -25.43
N LEU A 57 -23.42 19.26 -24.54
CA LEU A 57 -22.28 19.21 -23.62
C LEU A 57 -20.94 19.06 -24.36
N GLU A 58 -20.89 18.24 -25.41
CA GLU A 58 -19.70 18.11 -26.27
C GLU A 58 -19.37 19.46 -26.96
N GLY A 59 -20.37 20.14 -27.50
CA GLY A 59 -20.20 21.47 -28.09
C GLY A 59 -19.80 22.54 -27.06
N LEU A 60 -20.26 22.41 -25.82
CA LEU A 60 -19.90 23.31 -24.72
C LEU A 60 -18.45 23.10 -24.26
N LYS A 61 -18.01 21.85 -24.17
CA LYS A 61 -16.63 21.47 -23.85
C LYS A 61 -15.65 21.97 -24.91
N GLY A 62 -16.02 21.90 -26.20
CA GLY A 62 -15.23 22.45 -27.29
C GLY A 62 -15.10 23.98 -27.25
N ARG A 63 -16.13 24.70 -26.80
CA ARG A 63 -16.12 26.17 -26.68
C ARG A 63 -15.41 26.66 -25.41
N HIS A 64 -15.30 25.82 -24.38
CA HIS A 64 -14.71 26.18 -23.09
C HIS A 64 -13.68 25.13 -22.64
N PRO A 65 -12.39 25.26 -23.02
CA PRO A 65 -11.36 24.28 -22.66
C PRO A 65 -11.04 24.19 -21.15
N GLY A 66 -11.52 25.15 -20.34
CA GLY A 66 -11.49 25.09 -18.87
C GLY A 66 -12.70 24.42 -18.22
N LEU A 67 -13.62 23.87 -19.01
CA LEU A 67 -14.79 23.12 -18.53
C LEU A 67 -14.48 21.61 -18.54
N GLU A 68 -14.65 20.97 -17.39
CA GLU A 68 -14.64 19.52 -17.27
C GLU A 68 -16.08 19.01 -17.13
N VAL A 69 -16.48 18.07 -17.98
CA VAL A 69 -17.81 17.45 -17.93
C VAL A 69 -17.63 16.03 -17.40
N CYS A 70 -18.30 15.72 -16.28
CA CYS A 70 -18.28 14.41 -15.65
C CYS A 70 -19.66 13.74 -15.82
N ASP A 71 -19.73 12.68 -16.62
CA ASP A 71 -20.99 12.00 -16.95
C ASP A 71 -21.20 10.74 -16.07
N TYR A 72 -22.39 10.59 -15.50
CA TYR A 72 -22.76 9.48 -14.61
C TYR A 72 -24.07 8.83 -15.07
N GLU A 73 -24.04 7.55 -15.42
CA GLU A 73 -25.23 6.78 -15.79
C GLU A 73 -25.91 6.24 -14.53
N VAL A 74 -27.22 6.44 -14.34
CA VAL A 74 -27.91 6.14 -13.07
C VAL A 74 -28.94 5.01 -13.15
N PHE A 75 -29.34 4.52 -14.33
CA PHE A 75 -30.31 3.42 -14.42
C PHE A 75 -29.68 2.06 -14.20
N SER A 76 -28.44 1.87 -14.65
CA SER A 76 -27.70 0.61 -14.53
C SER A 76 -26.68 0.62 -13.38
N HIS A 77 -26.41 1.79 -12.77
CA HIS A 77 -25.41 1.94 -11.70
C HIS A 77 -25.99 2.60 -10.45
N ARG A 78 -26.32 1.79 -9.43
CA ARG A 78 -26.89 2.29 -8.16
C ARG A 78 -25.96 3.25 -7.41
N GLU A 79 -24.65 3.05 -7.51
CA GLU A 79 -23.64 3.95 -6.92
C GLU A 79 -23.73 5.39 -7.44
N ASN A 80 -24.13 5.57 -8.70
CA ASN A 80 -24.34 6.90 -9.28
C ASN A 80 -25.67 7.53 -8.85
N VAL A 81 -26.67 6.70 -8.47
CA VAL A 81 -27.91 7.17 -7.83
C VAL A 81 -27.59 7.74 -6.45
N ASP A 82 -26.80 7.02 -5.65
CA ASP A 82 -26.39 7.47 -4.31
C ASP A 82 -25.60 8.79 -4.39
N LEU A 83 -24.71 8.91 -5.39
CA LEU A 83 -23.96 10.14 -5.67
C LEU A 83 -24.88 11.31 -6.05
N LEU A 84 -25.85 11.08 -6.95
CA LEU A 84 -26.85 12.08 -7.34
C LEU A 84 -27.63 12.57 -6.13
N MET A 85 -28.11 11.64 -5.30
CA MET A 85 -28.91 11.97 -4.11
C MET A 85 -28.10 12.77 -3.10
N ALA A 86 -26.84 12.39 -2.86
CA ALA A 86 -25.95 13.12 -1.96
C ALA A 86 -25.69 14.55 -2.46
N MET A 87 -25.27 14.71 -3.72
CA MET A 87 -24.93 16.01 -4.29
C MET A 87 -26.13 16.96 -4.41
N ALA A 88 -27.31 16.42 -4.73
CA ALA A 88 -28.55 17.18 -4.79
C ALA A 88 -28.99 17.64 -3.39
N LYS A 89 -28.96 16.74 -2.41
CA LYS A 89 -29.36 17.03 -1.02
C LYS A 89 -28.49 18.10 -0.37
N GLU A 90 -27.18 18.07 -0.60
CA GLU A 90 -26.25 19.12 -0.14
C GLU A 90 -26.62 20.53 -0.65
N ARG A 91 -27.32 20.60 -1.78
CA ARG A 91 -27.76 21.84 -2.43
C ARG A 91 -29.25 22.11 -2.21
N GLY A 92 -29.88 21.40 -1.27
CA GLY A 92 -31.30 21.57 -0.93
C GLY A 92 -32.27 21.13 -2.03
N PHE A 93 -31.85 20.24 -2.93
CA PHE A 93 -32.65 19.75 -4.05
C PHE A 93 -32.89 18.25 -3.92
N GLU A 94 -34.10 17.79 -4.23
CA GLU A 94 -34.41 16.36 -4.34
C GLU A 94 -34.53 15.96 -5.81
N ALA A 95 -33.61 15.10 -6.27
CA ALA A 95 -33.62 14.62 -7.64
C ALA A 95 -34.68 13.53 -7.82
N THR A 96 -35.68 13.79 -8.65
CA THR A 96 -36.78 12.84 -8.93
C THR A 96 -36.68 12.16 -10.30
N GLY A 97 -35.68 12.54 -11.12
CA GLY A 97 -35.47 11.97 -12.45
C GLY A 97 -34.23 12.53 -13.14
N VAL A 98 -33.96 12.07 -14.36
CA VAL A 98 -32.81 12.48 -15.21
C VAL A 98 -33.26 13.15 -16.50
N PRO A 99 -32.44 14.02 -17.13
CA PRO A 99 -31.08 14.40 -16.75
C PRO A 99 -31.01 15.38 -15.58
N VAL A 100 -29.93 15.35 -14.79
CA VAL A 100 -29.63 16.37 -13.77
C VAL A 100 -28.22 16.90 -13.99
N PHE A 101 -28.07 18.22 -13.95
CA PHE A 101 -26.79 18.91 -14.08
C PHE A 101 -26.45 19.60 -12.77
N ILE A 102 -25.23 19.41 -12.27
CA ILE A 102 -24.75 20.08 -11.06
C ILE A 102 -23.48 20.85 -11.39
N ILE A 103 -23.52 22.17 -11.18
CA ILE A 103 -22.42 23.09 -11.49
C ILE A 103 -22.24 24.03 -10.30
N GLY A 104 -21.09 23.93 -9.62
CA GLY A 104 -20.85 24.68 -8.39
C GLY A 104 -21.92 24.39 -7.33
N ASN A 105 -22.64 25.43 -6.90
CA ASN A 105 -23.71 25.32 -5.90
C ASN A 105 -25.12 25.21 -6.50
N GLN A 106 -25.26 24.97 -7.80
CA GLN A 106 -26.55 24.95 -8.48
C GLN A 106 -26.87 23.60 -9.09
N VAL A 107 -28.17 23.26 -9.05
CA VAL A 107 -28.74 22.03 -9.59
C VAL A 107 -29.77 22.41 -10.64
N ILE A 108 -29.68 21.81 -11.82
CA ILE A 108 -30.61 22.01 -12.94
C ILE A 108 -31.14 20.63 -13.32
N ALA A 109 -32.44 20.39 -13.11
CA ALA A 109 -33.08 19.13 -13.47
C ALA A 109 -33.82 19.26 -14.82
N GLY A 110 -33.67 18.29 -15.72
CA GLY A 110 -34.24 18.25 -17.06
C GLY A 110 -33.45 19.04 -18.10
N PHE A 111 -33.79 18.85 -19.38
CA PHE A 111 -33.10 19.52 -20.50
C PHE A 111 -34.10 20.08 -21.54
N SER A 112 -33.92 21.36 -21.88
CA SER A 112 -34.64 22.18 -22.88
C SER A 112 -33.72 23.30 -23.39
N ASP A 113 -34.10 24.00 -24.46
CA ASP A 113 -33.28 25.08 -25.03
C ASP A 113 -33.07 26.27 -24.07
N GLU A 114 -34.02 26.49 -23.17
CA GLU A 114 -33.89 27.47 -22.08
C GLU A 114 -32.85 27.02 -21.05
N LYS A 115 -32.90 25.75 -20.63
CA LYS A 115 -31.93 25.18 -19.68
C LYS A 115 -30.53 25.05 -20.27
N ALA A 116 -30.42 24.80 -21.58
CA ALA A 116 -29.14 24.82 -22.28
C ALA A 116 -28.47 26.20 -22.19
N ARG A 117 -29.23 27.28 -22.42
CA ARG A 117 -28.75 28.66 -22.26
C ARG A 117 -28.37 28.97 -20.81
N GLU A 118 -29.17 28.50 -19.85
CA GLU A 118 -28.89 28.66 -18.43
C GLU A 118 -27.57 27.97 -18.02
N ILE A 119 -27.35 26.74 -18.48
CA ILE A 119 -26.11 25.98 -18.24
C ILE A 119 -24.90 26.73 -18.82
N GLU A 120 -25.00 27.17 -20.08
CA GLU A 120 -23.92 27.88 -20.78
C GLU A 120 -23.57 29.23 -20.11
N GLN A 121 -24.58 30.00 -19.70
CA GLN A 121 -24.37 31.26 -18.98
C GLN A 121 -23.65 31.04 -17.65
N LYS A 122 -24.03 30.00 -16.89
CA LYS A 122 -23.41 29.69 -15.59
C LYS A 122 -21.98 29.20 -15.75
N VAL A 123 -21.73 28.32 -16.71
CA VAL A 123 -20.36 27.88 -17.04
C VAL A 123 -19.50 29.08 -17.42
N THR A 124 -20.00 29.96 -18.28
CA THR A 124 -19.28 31.17 -18.70
C THR A 124 -19.02 32.11 -17.52
N ALA A 125 -20.01 32.34 -16.65
CA ALA A 125 -19.86 33.19 -15.47
C ALA A 125 -18.83 32.63 -14.48
N LEU A 126 -18.83 31.32 -14.23
CA LEU A 126 -17.87 30.66 -13.34
C LEU A 126 -16.45 30.63 -13.93
N LEU A 127 -16.32 30.49 -15.25
CA LEU A 127 -15.04 30.59 -15.94
C LEU A 127 -14.51 32.03 -15.94
N ALA A 128 -15.38 33.03 -16.16
CA ALA A 128 -15.01 34.45 -16.15
C ALA A 128 -14.62 34.94 -14.74
N ALA A 129 -15.35 34.53 -13.70
CA ALA A 129 -15.02 34.83 -12.31
C ALA A 129 -13.68 34.21 -11.86
N ARG A 130 -13.19 33.19 -12.57
CA ARG A 130 -11.91 32.52 -12.33
C ARG A 130 -10.76 33.00 -13.21
N GLN A 131 -10.98 33.92 -14.15
CA GLN A 131 -9.90 34.53 -14.93
C GLN A 131 -9.22 35.64 -14.10
N PRO A 132 -7.93 35.53 -13.78
CA PRO A 132 -7.16 36.67 -13.30
C PRO A 132 -6.88 37.61 -14.49
N ARG A 133 -6.98 38.94 -14.28
CA ARG A 133 -6.38 39.93 -15.19
C ARG A 133 -4.91 39.57 -15.46
N ALA A 134 -4.50 39.49 -16.72
CA ALA A 134 -3.14 39.08 -17.16
C ALA A 134 -2.05 40.17 -16.99
N PRO A 135 -0.75 39.90 -17.19
CA PRO A 135 0.15 38.96 -16.44
C PRO A 135 1.50 39.63 -16.02
N PRO A 136 2.37 38.95 -15.25
CA PRO A 136 3.63 38.56 -15.89
C PRO A 136 4.12 37.13 -15.55
N ALA A 137 4.72 36.50 -16.57
CA ALA A 137 5.60 35.31 -16.62
C ALA A 137 5.15 33.99 -15.94
N PRO A 138 5.43 32.82 -16.56
CA PRO A 138 4.98 31.53 -16.06
C PRO A 138 5.83 31.10 -14.85
N SER A 139 5.26 31.16 -13.65
CA SER A 139 5.76 30.43 -12.48
C SER A 139 5.10 29.04 -12.41
N PRO A 140 5.83 27.98 -11.99
CA PRO A 140 5.33 26.62 -11.99
C PRO A 140 4.18 26.48 -10.99
N LYS A 141 3.11 25.80 -11.41
CA LYS A 141 1.90 25.49 -10.64
C LYS A 141 2.22 25.15 -9.17
N GLU A 142 1.71 25.95 -8.25
CA GLU A 142 1.52 25.57 -6.86
C GLU A 142 0.53 24.40 -6.84
N ALA A 143 1.04 23.20 -6.65
CA ALA A 143 0.23 22.12 -6.13
C ALA A 143 0.33 22.15 -4.60
N GLU A 144 -0.80 21.87 -3.95
CA GLU A 144 -1.00 21.93 -2.50
C GLU A 144 0.21 21.38 -1.73
N THR A 145 0.85 22.26 -0.98
CA THR A 145 1.91 21.90 -0.05
C THR A 145 1.27 21.39 1.24
N ILE A 146 1.47 20.11 1.54
CA ILE A 146 1.16 19.55 2.86
C ILE A 146 2.27 20.01 3.81
N ILE A 147 1.89 20.78 4.84
CA ILE A 147 2.79 21.24 5.89
C ILE A 147 2.92 20.14 6.95
N ILE A 148 4.10 19.53 7.03
CA ILE A 148 4.50 18.64 8.13
C ILE A 148 5.43 19.43 9.05
N PRO A 149 5.18 19.51 10.37
CA PRO A 149 6.11 20.15 11.29
C PRO A 149 7.41 19.34 11.36
N GLY A 150 8.53 19.92 10.90
CA GLY A 150 9.89 19.40 11.11
C GLY A 150 10.51 18.58 9.98
N ILE A 151 9.81 18.29 8.89
CA ILE A 151 10.37 17.68 7.66
C ILE A 151 9.75 18.42 6.47
N CYS A 152 10.57 18.83 5.49
CA CYS A 152 10.19 19.69 4.36
C CYS A 152 8.83 19.35 3.73
N THR A 153 8.13 20.39 3.24
CA THR A 153 6.85 20.29 2.53
C THR A 153 6.97 19.41 1.29
N VAL A 154 6.29 18.26 1.28
CA VAL A 154 6.26 17.34 0.13
C VAL A 154 4.88 17.36 -0.47
N ASN A 155 4.81 17.76 -1.74
CA ASN A 155 3.60 17.79 -2.53
C ASN A 155 3.45 16.45 -3.28
N PRO A 156 2.40 15.64 -2.99
CA PRO A 156 2.22 14.33 -3.62
C PRO A 156 1.96 14.39 -5.13
N ALA A 157 1.45 15.52 -5.64
CA ALA A 157 1.19 15.75 -7.06
C ALA A 157 2.43 16.30 -7.80
N ALA A 158 3.37 16.93 -7.09
CA ALA A 158 4.66 17.38 -7.61
C ALA A 158 5.81 16.38 -7.37
N LEU A 159 5.55 15.23 -6.74
CA LEU A 159 6.47 14.11 -6.82
C LEU A 159 6.44 13.58 -8.25
N SER A 160 7.54 13.77 -8.96
CA SER A 160 7.73 13.08 -10.23
C SER A 160 7.54 11.57 -9.99
N LEU A 161 6.90 10.90 -10.94
CA LEU A 161 6.61 9.46 -10.84
C LEU A 161 7.83 8.63 -10.38
N PRO A 162 9.08 8.91 -10.81
CA PRO A 162 10.27 8.25 -10.27
C PRO A 162 10.50 8.46 -8.76
N VAL A 163 10.27 9.66 -8.23
CA VAL A 163 10.42 9.91 -6.79
C VAL A 163 9.34 9.17 -6.00
N PHE A 164 8.11 9.13 -6.51
CA PHE A 164 7.06 8.33 -5.90
C PHE A 164 7.42 6.84 -5.88
N THR A 165 7.92 6.31 -7.01
CA THR A 165 8.45 4.95 -7.10
C THR A 165 9.52 4.69 -6.04
N MET A 166 10.50 5.59 -5.90
CA MET A 166 11.58 5.44 -4.92
C MET A 166 11.06 5.41 -3.49
N ILE A 167 10.12 6.30 -3.12
CA ILE A 167 9.58 6.34 -1.75
C ILE A 167 8.79 5.09 -1.44
N ILE A 168 7.83 4.71 -2.30
CA ILE A 168 6.99 3.53 -2.05
C ILE A 168 7.84 2.26 -2.03
N ALA A 169 8.75 2.10 -2.99
CA ALA A 169 9.65 0.96 -3.03
C ALA A 169 10.59 0.92 -1.81
N ALA A 170 11.08 2.08 -1.34
CA ALA A 170 11.90 2.13 -0.13
C ALA A 170 11.09 1.73 1.11
N LEU A 171 9.85 2.18 1.25
CA LEU A 171 8.99 1.77 2.37
C LEU A 171 8.72 0.27 2.36
N ASP A 172 8.45 -0.29 1.18
CA ASP A 172 8.21 -1.71 0.97
C ASP A 172 9.48 -2.56 1.19
N SER A 173 10.66 -2.01 0.85
CA SER A 173 11.96 -2.68 1.00
C SER A 173 12.32 -3.04 2.45
N PHE A 174 11.70 -2.36 3.44
CA PHE A 174 11.81 -2.71 4.85
C PHE A 174 10.85 -3.86 5.20
N ASN A 175 11.11 -5.03 4.60
CA ASN A 175 10.30 -6.22 4.82
C ASN A 175 10.94 -7.15 5.86
N PRO A 176 10.41 -7.22 7.10
CA PRO A 176 10.96 -8.08 8.15
C PRO A 176 10.90 -9.58 7.78
N CYS A 177 9.99 -10.00 6.91
CA CYS A 177 9.84 -11.40 6.48
C CYS A 177 11.00 -11.84 5.58
N ALA A 178 11.31 -11.04 4.55
CA ALA A 178 12.43 -11.31 3.65
C ALA A 178 13.77 -11.24 4.41
N PHE A 179 13.91 -10.29 5.34
CA PHE A 179 15.11 -10.17 6.19
C PHE A 179 15.32 -11.42 7.04
N PHE A 180 14.27 -11.95 7.66
CA PHE A 180 14.39 -13.15 8.50
C PHE A 180 14.88 -14.36 7.70
N VAL A 181 14.26 -14.62 6.54
CA VAL A 181 14.64 -15.76 5.70
C VAL A 181 16.06 -15.61 5.17
N LEU A 182 16.43 -14.42 4.70
CA LEU A 182 17.77 -14.13 4.23
C LEU A 182 18.82 -14.31 5.34
N LEU A 183 18.58 -13.75 6.53
CA LEU A 183 19.50 -13.87 7.66
C LEU A 183 19.61 -15.32 8.15
N PHE A 184 18.52 -16.09 8.13
CA PHE A 184 18.55 -17.51 8.43
C PHE A 184 19.42 -18.27 7.41
N LEU A 185 19.19 -18.07 6.11
CA LEU A 185 19.99 -18.66 5.03
C LEU A 185 21.48 -18.35 5.21
N LEU A 186 21.82 -17.08 5.40
CA LEU A 186 23.21 -16.64 5.57
C LEU A 186 23.84 -17.22 6.85
N SER A 187 23.07 -17.38 7.93
CA SER A 187 23.55 -17.98 9.18
C SER A 187 23.97 -19.45 9.04
N LEU A 188 23.26 -20.22 8.19
CA LEU A 188 23.62 -21.61 7.89
C LEU A 188 24.93 -21.70 7.11
N MET A 189 25.21 -20.69 6.28
CA MET A 189 26.42 -20.62 5.46
C MET A 189 27.67 -20.15 6.20
N VAL A 190 27.54 -19.61 7.42
CA VAL A 190 28.70 -19.16 8.23
C VAL A 190 29.75 -20.26 8.39
N HIS A 191 29.31 -21.49 8.59
CA HIS A 191 30.20 -22.64 8.76
C HIS A 191 30.89 -23.08 7.45
N ALA A 192 30.51 -22.52 6.29
CA ALA A 192 31.16 -22.79 5.01
C ALA A 192 32.42 -21.93 4.76
N HIS A 193 32.67 -20.91 5.59
CA HIS A 193 33.89 -20.06 5.61
C HIS A 193 34.32 -19.43 4.26
N SER A 194 33.44 -19.33 3.26
CA SER A 194 33.76 -18.79 1.94
C SER A 194 32.93 -17.57 1.59
N ARG A 195 33.59 -16.40 1.50
CA ARG A 195 32.97 -15.12 1.12
C ARG A 195 32.33 -15.19 -0.26
N ASN A 196 32.99 -15.81 -1.23
CA ASN A 196 32.48 -15.94 -2.60
C ASN A 196 31.21 -16.79 -2.65
N ARG A 197 31.15 -17.89 -1.88
CA ARG A 197 29.94 -18.72 -1.80
C ARG A 197 28.79 -17.97 -1.13
N MET A 198 29.07 -17.23 -0.04
CA MET A 198 28.07 -16.39 0.63
C MET A 198 27.52 -15.31 -0.30
N ALA A 199 28.39 -14.60 -1.02
CA ALA A 199 27.98 -13.58 -1.98
C ALA A 199 27.15 -14.17 -3.11
N LEU A 200 27.55 -15.34 -3.65
CA LEU A 200 26.82 -16.00 -4.72
C LEU A 200 25.43 -16.45 -4.27
N VAL A 201 25.34 -17.14 -3.13
CA VAL A 201 24.05 -17.65 -2.62
C VAL A 201 23.15 -16.50 -2.15
N GLY A 202 23.68 -15.57 -1.35
CA GLY A 202 22.93 -14.37 -0.94
C GLY A 202 22.49 -13.54 -2.14
N GLY A 203 23.37 -13.30 -3.11
CA GLY A 203 23.04 -12.58 -4.34
C GLY A 203 21.99 -13.30 -5.18
N THR A 204 22.06 -14.64 -5.28
CA THR A 204 21.02 -15.45 -5.93
C THR A 204 19.68 -15.27 -5.24
N PHE A 205 19.65 -15.30 -3.89
CA PHE A 205 18.43 -15.05 -3.13
C PHE A 205 17.85 -13.66 -3.43
N VAL A 206 18.67 -12.61 -3.39
CA VAL A 206 18.22 -11.22 -3.65
C VAL A 206 17.68 -11.06 -5.07
N PHE A 207 18.40 -11.59 -6.07
CA PHE A 207 18.00 -11.53 -7.46
C PHE A 207 16.66 -12.24 -7.69
N PHE A 208 16.53 -13.48 -7.25
CA PHE A 208 15.27 -14.22 -7.42
C PHE A 208 14.15 -13.63 -6.58
N SER A 209 14.44 -13.01 -5.43
CA SER A 209 13.45 -12.30 -4.63
C SER A 209 12.81 -11.17 -5.45
N GLY A 210 13.60 -10.20 -5.90
CA GLY A 210 13.00 -9.11 -6.68
C GLY A 210 12.59 -9.52 -8.10
N PHE A 211 13.12 -10.59 -8.68
CA PHE A 211 12.59 -11.14 -9.95
C PHE A 211 11.17 -11.69 -9.76
N ILE A 212 10.96 -12.52 -8.74
CA ILE A 212 9.63 -13.05 -8.42
C ILE A 212 8.68 -11.92 -8.02
N TYR A 213 9.16 -10.96 -7.23
CA TYR A 213 8.38 -9.78 -6.87
C TYR A 213 7.97 -8.95 -8.10
N PHE A 214 8.89 -8.74 -9.05
CA PHE A 214 8.57 -8.12 -10.34
C PHE A 214 7.49 -8.89 -11.11
N LEU A 215 7.59 -10.22 -11.20
CA LEU A 215 6.57 -11.04 -11.86
C LEU A 215 5.20 -10.90 -11.19
N PHE A 216 5.15 -10.85 -9.86
CA PHE A 216 3.91 -10.61 -9.13
C PHE A 216 3.33 -9.24 -9.41
N MET A 217 4.15 -8.18 -9.34
CA MET A 217 3.69 -6.82 -9.67
C MET A 217 3.22 -6.71 -11.13
N ALA A 218 3.91 -7.37 -12.06
CA ALA A 218 3.53 -7.44 -13.46
C ALA A 218 2.18 -8.18 -13.64
N ALA A 219 2.01 -9.33 -13.00
CA ALA A 219 0.75 -10.06 -13.03
C ALA A 219 -0.40 -9.20 -12.48
N TRP A 220 -0.14 -8.49 -11.38
CA TRP A 220 -1.12 -7.60 -10.75
C TRP A 220 -1.49 -6.39 -11.62
N LEU A 221 -0.49 -5.77 -12.25
CA LEU A 221 -0.70 -4.67 -13.20
C LEU A 221 -1.61 -5.13 -14.35
N ASN A 222 -1.32 -6.27 -14.97
CA ASN A 222 -2.13 -6.81 -16.06
C ASN A 222 -3.54 -7.17 -15.59
N LEU A 223 -3.67 -7.71 -14.38
CA LEU A 223 -4.98 -7.97 -13.77
C LEU A 223 -5.80 -6.68 -13.63
N PHE A 224 -5.20 -5.57 -13.18
CA PHE A 224 -5.89 -4.27 -13.10
C PHE A 224 -6.21 -3.66 -14.46
N LEU A 225 -5.37 -3.88 -15.48
CA LEU A 225 -5.64 -3.45 -16.84
C LEU A 225 -6.82 -4.21 -17.47
N LEU A 226 -7.00 -5.50 -17.15
CA LEU A 226 -8.10 -6.31 -17.68
C LEU A 226 -9.40 -6.21 -16.89
N ALA A 227 -9.34 -6.28 -15.56
CA ALA A 227 -10.51 -6.55 -14.70
C ALA A 227 -10.95 -5.36 -13.84
N GLY A 228 -10.20 -4.25 -13.85
CA GLY A 228 -10.43 -3.16 -12.90
C GLY A 228 -10.20 -3.61 -11.44
N THR A 229 -10.80 -2.90 -10.48
CA THR A 229 -10.54 -3.13 -9.05
C THR A 229 -11.26 -4.40 -8.54
N LEU A 230 -10.52 -5.48 -8.25
CA LEU A 230 -11.09 -6.68 -7.63
C LEU A 230 -11.15 -6.55 -6.10
N SER A 231 -12.29 -6.05 -5.60
CA SER A 231 -12.58 -5.92 -4.17
C SER A 231 -12.50 -7.25 -3.41
N LEU A 232 -12.85 -8.37 -4.07
CA LEU A 232 -12.81 -9.71 -3.50
C LEU A 232 -11.36 -10.15 -3.17
N VAL A 233 -10.43 -9.93 -4.09
CA VAL A 233 -9.01 -10.28 -3.91
C VAL A 233 -8.39 -9.44 -2.78
N THR A 234 -8.73 -8.15 -2.74
CA THR A 234 -8.27 -7.21 -1.71
C THR A 234 -8.76 -7.63 -0.31
N THR A 235 -10.03 -8.00 -0.21
CA THR A 235 -10.64 -8.48 1.04
C THR A 235 -10.02 -9.81 1.49
N ALA A 236 -9.84 -10.75 0.57
CA ALA A 236 -9.21 -12.04 0.89
C ALA A 236 -7.77 -11.87 1.40
N ALA A 237 -6.98 -11.01 0.74
CA ALA A 237 -5.61 -10.68 1.17
C ALA A 237 -5.60 -10.05 2.57
N GLY A 238 -6.51 -9.11 2.85
CA GLY A 238 -6.65 -8.48 4.17
C GLY A 238 -6.97 -9.50 5.28
N ILE A 239 -7.90 -10.44 5.04
CA ILE A 239 -8.24 -11.49 6.00
C ILE A 239 -7.03 -12.40 6.28
N ILE A 240 -6.33 -12.85 5.23
CA ILE A 240 -5.14 -13.69 5.38
C ILE A 240 -4.06 -12.94 6.17
N ALA A 241 -3.82 -11.66 5.87
CA ALA A 241 -2.88 -10.82 6.60
C ALA A 241 -3.22 -10.73 8.09
N LEU A 242 -4.50 -10.57 8.46
CA LEU A 242 -4.93 -10.58 9.86
C LEU A 242 -4.68 -11.92 10.56
N LEU A 243 -4.98 -13.04 9.91
CA LEU A 243 -4.72 -14.37 10.47
C LEU A 243 -3.24 -14.59 10.74
N VAL A 244 -2.39 -14.25 9.76
CA VAL A 244 -0.93 -14.37 9.86
C VAL A 244 -0.37 -13.39 10.90
N ALA A 245 -0.92 -12.19 11.01
CA ALA A 245 -0.54 -11.19 12.02
C ALA A 245 -0.74 -11.74 13.44
N VAL A 246 -1.91 -12.33 13.72
CA VAL A 246 -2.22 -12.91 15.04
C VAL A 246 -1.23 -14.01 15.40
N ILE A 247 -0.87 -14.88 14.44
CA ILE A 247 0.10 -15.96 14.68
C ILE A 247 1.49 -15.38 14.99
N ASN A 248 1.97 -14.38 14.24
CA ASN A 248 3.28 -13.76 14.45
C ASN A 248 3.37 -13.00 15.79
N ILE A 249 2.32 -12.27 16.16
CA ILE A 249 2.25 -11.59 17.48
C ILE A 249 2.19 -12.62 18.60
N LYS A 250 1.41 -13.69 18.46
CA LYS A 250 1.35 -14.78 19.44
C LYS A 250 2.72 -15.44 19.62
N ASP A 251 3.44 -15.70 18.54
CA ASP A 251 4.77 -16.32 18.59
C ASP A 251 5.81 -15.47 19.34
N PHE A 252 5.64 -14.15 19.41
CA PHE A 252 6.51 -13.30 20.24
C PHE A 252 6.35 -13.60 21.73
N PHE A 253 5.11 -13.69 22.22
CA PHE A 253 4.81 -13.92 23.65
C PHE A 253 4.85 -15.40 24.05
N PHE A 254 4.42 -16.28 23.15
CA PHE A 254 4.29 -17.72 23.35
C PHE A 254 5.01 -18.45 22.23
N PHE A 255 6.34 -18.31 22.21
CA PHE A 255 7.22 -18.95 21.24
C PHE A 255 6.99 -20.48 21.24
N GLU A 256 6.78 -21.05 20.06
CA GLU A 256 6.55 -22.49 19.81
C GLU A 256 5.36 -23.17 20.54
N LYS A 257 4.46 -22.41 21.20
CA LYS A 257 3.25 -22.98 21.84
C LYS A 257 2.03 -22.90 20.92
N GLY A 258 1.43 -24.03 20.59
CA GLY A 258 0.21 -24.11 19.75
C GLY A 258 0.49 -23.95 18.25
N VAL A 259 -0.43 -23.33 17.50
CA VAL A 259 -0.24 -23.04 16.07
C VAL A 259 0.87 -21.99 15.91
N SER A 260 1.97 -22.37 15.28
CA SER A 260 3.11 -21.49 15.00
C SER A 260 3.56 -21.68 13.56
N LEU A 261 4.00 -20.60 12.91
CA LEU A 261 4.57 -20.63 11.56
C LEU A 261 6.05 -21.08 11.56
N VAL A 262 6.56 -21.57 12.70
CA VAL A 262 7.88 -22.20 12.79
C VAL A 262 7.77 -23.68 12.45
N ILE A 263 8.79 -24.20 11.79
CA ILE A 263 8.94 -25.63 11.54
C ILE A 263 8.88 -26.38 12.89
N PRO A 264 7.92 -27.30 13.09
CA PRO A 264 7.79 -28.07 14.33
C PRO A 264 9.08 -28.83 14.67
N GLU A 265 9.48 -28.85 15.95
CA GLU A 265 10.67 -29.56 16.48
C GLU A 265 10.77 -31.00 15.94
N GLU A 266 9.64 -31.72 15.86
CA GLU A 266 9.57 -33.10 15.37
C GLU A 266 9.94 -33.24 13.88
N LYS A 267 9.74 -32.18 13.08
CA LYS A 267 10.06 -32.15 11.65
C LYS A 267 11.41 -31.51 11.35
N LYS A 268 12.00 -30.77 12.30
CA LYS A 268 13.34 -30.17 12.16
C LYS A 268 14.39 -31.23 11.77
N PRO A 269 14.55 -32.39 12.43
CA PRO A 269 15.59 -33.37 12.11
C PRO A 269 15.50 -33.89 10.68
N LYS A 270 14.32 -34.34 10.23
CA LYS A 270 14.11 -34.86 8.86
C LYS A 270 14.28 -33.77 7.78
N LEU A 271 13.90 -32.54 8.08
CA LEU A 271 14.12 -31.40 7.18
C LEU A 271 15.61 -31.05 7.10
N PHE A 272 16.30 -30.96 8.24
CA PHE A 272 17.73 -30.72 8.31
C PHE A 272 18.55 -31.85 7.70
N GLU A 273 18.08 -33.10 7.78
CA GLU A 273 18.70 -34.26 7.14
C GLU A 273 18.54 -34.21 5.62
N ARG A 274 17.34 -33.86 5.10
CA ARG A 274 17.12 -33.61 3.67
C ARG A 274 17.91 -32.40 3.16
N MET A 275 17.93 -31.31 3.92
CA MET A 275 18.73 -30.13 3.60
C MET A 275 20.22 -30.45 3.64
N ARG A 276 20.69 -31.21 4.63
CA ARG A 276 22.08 -31.64 4.74
C ARG A 276 22.44 -32.62 3.63
N HIS A 277 21.54 -33.48 3.16
CA HIS A 277 21.76 -34.33 1.99
C HIS A 277 21.83 -33.53 0.68
N LEU A 278 21.00 -32.48 0.54
CA LEU A 278 21.06 -31.52 -0.57
C LEU A 278 22.36 -30.70 -0.55
N VAL A 279 22.86 -30.34 0.64
CA VAL A 279 24.09 -29.55 0.85
C VAL A 279 25.35 -30.43 0.84
N HIS A 280 25.31 -31.66 1.33
CA HIS A 280 26.41 -32.63 1.29
C HIS A 280 26.60 -33.31 -0.07
N ALA A 281 25.65 -33.17 -1.00
CA ALA A 281 25.90 -33.46 -2.41
C ALA A 281 27.00 -32.56 -3.03
N GLY A 282 27.46 -31.52 -2.31
CA GLY A 282 28.73 -30.84 -2.57
C GLY A 282 28.78 -29.97 -3.82
N SER A 283 27.73 -29.96 -4.64
CA SER A 283 27.72 -29.23 -5.90
C SER A 283 27.05 -27.86 -5.71
N LEU A 284 27.75 -26.80 -6.11
CA LEU A 284 27.22 -25.43 -6.20
C LEU A 284 25.77 -25.36 -6.74
N PRO A 285 25.36 -26.17 -7.74
CA PRO A 285 24.00 -26.16 -8.27
C PRO A 285 22.91 -26.55 -7.26
N SER A 286 23.14 -27.49 -6.35
CA SER A 286 22.10 -27.89 -5.39
C SER A 286 21.82 -26.78 -4.36
N MET A 287 22.88 -26.07 -3.94
CA MET A 287 22.76 -24.90 -3.08
C MET A 287 22.01 -23.76 -3.77
N LEU A 288 22.32 -23.49 -5.04
CA LEU A 288 21.62 -22.47 -5.82
C LEU A 288 20.14 -22.84 -6.03
N ALA A 289 19.84 -24.10 -6.38
CA ALA A 289 18.47 -24.57 -6.52
C ALA A 289 17.67 -24.45 -5.22
N GLY A 290 18.26 -24.85 -4.08
CA GLY A 290 17.63 -24.66 -2.76
C GLY A 290 17.40 -23.20 -2.41
N THR A 291 18.31 -22.31 -2.81
CA THR A 291 18.19 -20.86 -2.62
C THR A 291 17.05 -20.27 -3.43
N VAL A 292 16.88 -20.70 -4.69
CA VAL A 292 15.77 -20.28 -5.56
C VAL A 292 14.43 -20.70 -4.95
N VAL A 293 14.31 -21.96 -4.52
CA VAL A 293 13.08 -22.47 -3.87
C VAL A 293 12.77 -21.67 -2.61
N LEU A 294 13.78 -21.37 -1.79
CA LEU A 294 13.61 -20.57 -0.59
C LEU A 294 13.20 -19.12 -0.91
N ALA A 295 13.78 -18.51 -1.95
CA ALA A 295 13.39 -17.17 -2.41
C ALA A 295 11.92 -17.14 -2.87
N VAL A 296 11.48 -18.12 -3.67
CA VAL A 296 10.08 -18.24 -4.11
C VAL A 296 9.13 -18.39 -2.91
N ALA A 297 9.48 -19.25 -1.95
CA ALA A 297 8.68 -19.45 -0.74
C ALA A 297 8.61 -18.18 0.13
N ALA A 298 9.74 -17.48 0.30
CA ALA A 298 9.81 -16.23 1.04
C ALA A 298 8.95 -15.14 0.38
N ASN A 299 9.00 -15.01 -0.95
CA ASN A 299 8.26 -14.00 -1.70
C ASN A 299 6.75 -14.29 -1.72
N SER A 300 6.36 -15.55 -1.76
CA SER A 300 4.96 -15.96 -1.63
C SER A 300 4.37 -15.55 -0.27
N TYR A 301 5.16 -15.68 0.80
CA TYR A 301 4.77 -15.23 2.13
C TYR A 301 4.78 -13.70 2.23
N GLU A 302 5.75 -13.05 1.61
CA GLU A 302 5.88 -11.59 1.57
C GLU A 302 4.70 -10.90 0.89
N LEU A 303 4.15 -11.50 -0.16
CA LEU A 303 2.94 -11.02 -0.81
C LEU A 303 1.80 -10.81 0.21
N LEU A 304 1.74 -11.59 1.28
CA LEU A 304 0.69 -11.46 2.29
C LEU A 304 0.92 -10.27 3.24
N CYS A 305 2.16 -9.81 3.46
CA CYS A 305 2.45 -8.69 4.36
C CYS A 305 2.53 -7.33 3.67
N THR A 306 2.96 -7.27 2.42
CA THR A 306 3.24 -5.99 1.77
C THR A 306 2.46 -5.75 0.48
N ALA A 307 1.56 -6.65 0.07
CA ALA A 307 0.76 -6.52 -1.17
C ALA A 307 0.06 -5.16 -1.34
N GLY A 308 -0.26 -4.46 -0.25
CA GLY A 308 -0.79 -3.10 -0.30
C GLY A 308 0.08 -2.13 -1.09
N PHE A 309 1.41 -2.18 -0.96
CA PHE A 309 2.32 -1.26 -1.65
C PHE A 309 2.35 -1.51 -3.18
N PRO A 310 2.60 -2.74 -3.68
CA PRO A 310 2.43 -3.06 -5.09
C PRO A 310 1.05 -2.72 -5.65
N MET A 311 -0.01 -2.98 -4.90
CA MET A 311 -1.38 -2.74 -5.34
C MET A 311 -1.63 -1.25 -5.56
N VAL A 312 -1.28 -0.40 -4.59
CA VAL A 312 -1.41 1.06 -4.70
C VAL A 312 -0.54 1.58 -5.84
N TYR A 313 0.70 1.11 -5.93
CA TYR A 313 1.65 1.56 -6.94
C TYR A 313 1.20 1.20 -8.35
N THR A 314 0.82 -0.06 -8.59
CA THR A 314 0.33 -0.52 -9.90
C THR A 314 -0.98 0.17 -10.27
N ARG A 315 -1.89 0.41 -9.32
CA ARG A 315 -3.10 1.19 -9.57
C ARG A 315 -2.78 2.63 -9.98
N LEU A 316 -1.88 3.31 -9.26
CA LEU A 316 -1.45 4.67 -9.61
C LEU A 316 -0.86 4.71 -11.03
N LEU A 317 -0.01 3.73 -11.37
CA LEU A 317 0.55 3.61 -12.72
C LEU A 317 -0.58 3.54 -13.76
N THR A 318 -1.57 2.64 -13.59
CA THR A 318 -2.67 2.52 -14.57
C THR A 318 -3.48 3.80 -14.76
N LEU A 319 -3.54 4.67 -13.75
CA LEU A 319 -4.23 5.97 -13.83
C LEU A 319 -3.45 7.02 -14.62
N ARG A 320 -2.14 6.83 -14.85
CA ARG A 320 -1.29 7.75 -15.61
C ARG A 320 -1.32 7.50 -17.12
N GLY A 321 -1.96 6.42 -17.59
CA GLY A 321 -2.13 6.14 -19.02
C GLY A 321 -0.81 5.98 -19.78
N LEU A 322 0.20 5.37 -19.14
CA LEU A 322 1.54 5.19 -19.72
C LEU A 322 1.55 4.10 -20.80
N SER A 323 2.60 4.10 -21.62
CA SER A 323 2.88 3.00 -22.54
C SER A 323 3.25 1.71 -21.79
N ALA A 324 3.10 0.56 -22.45
CA ALA A 324 3.45 -0.73 -21.86
C ALA A 324 4.92 -0.78 -21.38
N ALA A 325 5.85 -0.24 -22.18
CA ALA A 325 7.27 -0.22 -21.83
C ALA A 325 7.54 0.61 -20.56
N GLU A 326 6.88 1.76 -20.42
CA GLU A 326 7.02 2.61 -19.23
C GLU A 326 6.52 1.91 -17.97
N TYR A 327 5.39 1.18 -18.05
CA TYR A 327 4.92 0.40 -16.90
C TYR A 327 5.97 -0.60 -16.39
N TYR A 328 6.52 -1.42 -17.29
CA TYR A 328 7.52 -2.40 -16.90
C TYR A 328 8.84 -1.75 -16.44
N LEU A 329 9.22 -0.61 -17.00
CA LEU A 329 10.40 0.13 -16.54
C LEU A 329 10.21 0.69 -15.11
N TYR A 330 9.04 1.21 -14.81
CA TYR A 330 8.68 1.67 -13.47
C TYR A 330 8.55 0.52 -12.46
N LEU A 331 8.07 -0.65 -12.89
CA LEU A 331 8.11 -1.86 -12.07
C LEU A 331 9.56 -2.32 -11.82
N ALA A 332 10.42 -2.26 -12.82
CA ALA A 332 11.84 -2.61 -12.66
C ALA A 332 12.56 -1.65 -11.72
N LEU A 333 12.33 -0.33 -11.85
CA LEU A 333 12.87 0.69 -10.93
C LEU A 333 12.43 0.43 -9.49
N TYR A 334 11.14 0.12 -9.28
CA TYR A 334 10.61 -0.26 -7.98
C TYR A 334 11.40 -1.44 -7.39
N ASN A 335 11.53 -2.53 -8.16
CA ASN A 335 12.19 -3.75 -7.72
C ASN A 335 13.67 -3.54 -7.43
N LEU A 336 14.34 -2.67 -8.18
CA LEU A 336 15.73 -2.33 -7.96
C LEU A 336 15.93 -1.64 -6.60
N VAL A 337 15.07 -0.68 -6.25
CA VAL A 337 15.09 -0.02 -4.93
C VAL A 337 14.76 -1.03 -3.83
N TYR A 338 13.75 -1.89 -4.05
CA TYR A 338 13.35 -2.94 -3.13
C TYR A 338 14.50 -3.91 -2.79
N MET A 339 15.34 -4.28 -3.76
CA MET A 339 16.48 -5.18 -3.54
C MET A 339 17.61 -4.57 -2.71
N VAL A 340 17.68 -3.23 -2.56
CA VAL A 340 18.84 -2.56 -1.95
C VAL A 340 19.08 -3.01 -0.50
N PRO A 341 18.11 -2.98 0.43
CA PRO A 341 18.39 -3.39 1.82
C PRO A 341 18.79 -4.86 1.93
N LEU A 342 18.21 -5.75 1.11
CA LEU A 342 18.60 -7.16 1.09
C LEU A 342 20.04 -7.34 0.58
N ALA A 343 20.42 -6.61 -0.49
CA ALA A 343 21.79 -6.61 -0.99
C ALA A 343 22.78 -6.06 0.04
N VAL A 344 22.41 -5.02 0.78
CA VAL A 344 23.21 -4.47 1.89
C VAL A 344 23.41 -5.52 2.98
N ILE A 345 22.35 -6.25 3.37
CA ILE A 345 22.44 -7.35 4.35
C ILE A 345 23.43 -8.42 3.85
N VAL A 346 23.30 -8.87 2.60
CA VAL A 346 24.23 -9.86 2.01
C VAL A 346 25.67 -9.33 2.01
N GLY A 347 25.89 -8.09 1.62
CA GLY A 347 27.21 -7.46 1.58
C GLY A 347 27.85 -7.40 2.97
N VAL A 348 27.12 -6.89 3.97
CA VAL A 348 27.59 -6.82 5.36
C VAL A 348 27.91 -8.22 5.89
N PHE A 349 27.04 -9.20 5.68
CA PHE A 349 27.25 -10.57 6.17
C PHE A 349 28.45 -11.25 5.51
N THR A 350 28.63 -11.01 4.20
CA THR A 350 29.75 -11.54 3.42
C THR A 350 31.09 -10.96 3.88
N VAL A 351 31.16 -9.65 4.14
CA VAL A 351 32.38 -8.98 4.63
C VAL A 351 32.71 -9.39 6.07
N THR A 352 31.69 -9.46 6.94
CA THR A 352 31.85 -9.78 8.36
C THR A 352 31.98 -11.28 8.66
N LEU A 353 31.90 -12.14 7.64
CA LEU A 353 31.88 -13.61 7.75
C LEU A 353 30.86 -14.14 8.78
N GLY A 354 29.76 -13.40 8.98
CA GLY A 354 28.71 -13.78 9.93
C GLY A 354 29.16 -13.82 11.40
N SER A 355 30.10 -12.96 11.79
CA SER A 355 30.61 -12.84 13.18
C SER A 355 29.52 -12.56 14.23
N ARG A 356 28.31 -12.15 13.83
CA ARG A 356 27.13 -12.00 14.69
C ARG A 356 25.96 -12.85 14.18
N LYS A 357 25.60 -13.88 14.95
CA LYS A 357 24.37 -14.67 14.72
C LYS A 357 23.16 -13.90 15.25
N LEU A 358 22.02 -14.02 14.56
CA LEU A 358 20.73 -13.60 15.11
C LEU A 358 20.45 -14.41 16.38
N THR A 359 20.24 -13.70 17.49
CA THR A 359 19.78 -14.31 18.74
C THR A 359 18.29 -14.67 18.64
N GLU A 360 17.85 -15.65 19.41
CA GLU A 360 16.42 -16.00 19.51
C GLU A 360 15.56 -14.78 19.86
N TRP A 361 16.03 -13.92 20.77
CA TRP A 361 15.36 -12.67 21.11
C TRP A 361 15.18 -11.74 19.90
N GLN A 362 16.22 -11.52 19.11
CA GLN A 362 16.13 -10.72 17.89
C GLN A 362 15.16 -11.33 16.87
N GLY A 363 15.14 -12.66 16.75
CA GLY A 363 14.15 -13.36 15.94
C GLY A 363 12.71 -13.16 16.43
N ARG A 364 12.47 -13.23 17.75
CA ARG A 364 11.16 -12.91 18.36
C ARG A 364 10.74 -11.47 18.06
N VAL A 365 11.64 -10.49 18.26
CA VAL A 365 11.36 -9.07 17.97
C VAL A 365 11.02 -8.84 16.50
N LEU A 366 11.73 -9.50 15.57
CA LEU A 366 11.46 -9.36 14.14
C LEU A 366 10.09 -9.96 13.74
N LYS A 367 9.68 -11.07 14.37
CA LYS A 367 8.32 -11.61 14.23
C LYS A 367 7.26 -10.66 14.77
N LEU A 368 7.51 -10.03 15.92
CA LEU A 368 6.60 -9.04 16.49
C LEU A 368 6.41 -7.86 15.53
N LEU A 369 7.51 -7.34 14.96
CA LEU A 369 7.47 -6.26 13.97
C LEU A 369 6.62 -6.67 12.76
N SER A 370 6.92 -7.85 12.19
CA SER A 370 6.16 -8.41 11.06
C SER A 370 4.67 -8.54 11.39
N GLY A 371 4.34 -9.09 12.56
CA GLY A 371 2.96 -9.26 13.00
C GLY A 371 2.21 -7.94 13.20
N ILE A 372 2.85 -6.93 13.80
CA ILE A 372 2.25 -5.59 13.98
C ILE A 372 2.04 -4.89 12.64
N MET A 373 3.03 -4.96 11.74
CA MET A 373 2.90 -4.40 10.39
C MET A 373 1.75 -5.05 9.61
N MET A 374 1.68 -6.39 9.60
CA MET A 374 0.60 -7.14 8.96
C MET A 374 -0.77 -6.81 9.57
N LEU A 375 -0.84 -6.63 10.89
CA LEU A 375 -2.08 -6.25 11.58
C LEU A 375 -2.56 -4.88 11.12
N MET A 376 -1.68 -3.86 11.15
CA MET A 376 -2.03 -2.51 10.75
C MET A 376 -2.42 -2.44 9.27
N LEU A 377 -1.62 -3.02 8.38
CA LEU A 377 -1.89 -3.03 6.94
C LEU A 377 -3.15 -3.82 6.61
N GLY A 378 -3.34 -5.01 7.20
CA GLY A 378 -4.54 -5.81 7.03
C GLY A 378 -5.82 -5.09 7.47
N LEU A 379 -5.78 -4.38 8.61
CA LEU A 379 -6.89 -3.54 9.07
C LEU A 379 -7.20 -2.39 8.11
N VAL A 380 -6.16 -1.69 7.63
CA VAL A 380 -6.35 -0.57 6.69
C VAL A 380 -6.94 -1.06 5.36
N ILE A 381 -6.45 -2.19 4.83
CA ILE A 381 -6.97 -2.82 3.61
C ILE A 381 -8.45 -3.18 3.75
N LEU A 382 -8.88 -3.69 4.91
CA LEU A 382 -10.26 -4.12 5.15
C LEU A 382 -11.22 -2.97 5.48
N ILE A 383 -10.76 -1.93 6.18
CA ILE A 383 -11.61 -0.83 6.62
C ILE A 383 -11.72 0.24 5.53
N LYS A 384 -10.58 0.74 5.04
CA LYS A 384 -10.49 1.86 4.08
C LYS A 384 -9.20 1.73 3.27
N PRO A 385 -9.17 0.89 2.22
CA PRO A 385 -7.95 0.65 1.41
C PRO A 385 -7.43 1.93 0.75
N VAL A 386 -8.31 2.92 0.50
CA VAL A 386 -7.97 4.24 -0.04
C VAL A 386 -6.94 4.99 0.82
N LEU A 387 -6.85 4.70 2.12
CA LEU A 387 -5.85 5.30 3.00
C LEU A 387 -4.41 4.96 2.57
N LEU A 388 -4.17 3.78 1.97
CA LEU A 388 -2.84 3.39 1.50
C LEU A 388 -2.38 4.19 0.28
N ASN A 389 -3.29 4.90 -0.40
CA ASN A 389 -2.92 5.81 -1.50
C ASN A 389 -2.15 7.03 -0.99
N ASN A 390 -2.22 7.33 0.31
CA ASN A 390 -1.49 8.42 0.92
C ASN A 390 -0.16 7.92 1.49
N ALA A 391 0.95 8.34 0.90
CA ALA A 391 2.29 7.98 1.34
C ALA A 391 2.55 8.32 2.82
N VAL A 392 1.95 9.41 3.34
CA VAL A 392 2.06 9.79 4.76
C VAL A 392 1.43 8.73 5.65
N VAL A 393 0.27 8.19 5.27
CA VAL A 393 -0.39 7.12 6.04
C VAL A 393 0.50 5.89 6.10
N SER A 394 1.10 5.49 4.98
CA SER A 394 2.03 4.35 4.94
C SER A 394 3.29 4.58 5.81
N ILE A 395 3.84 5.79 5.81
CA ILE A 395 4.96 6.18 6.69
C ILE A 395 4.54 6.12 8.16
N VAL A 396 3.37 6.64 8.49
CA VAL A 396 2.84 6.62 9.86
C VAL A 396 2.59 5.20 10.33
N ILE A 397 2.05 4.32 9.50
CA ILE A 397 1.87 2.89 9.81
C ILE A 397 3.23 2.24 10.12
N LEU A 398 4.24 2.46 9.28
CA LEU A 398 5.57 1.89 9.49
C LEU A 398 6.21 2.42 10.79
N ALA A 399 6.15 3.74 11.01
CA ALA A 399 6.67 4.38 12.22
C ALA A 399 5.95 3.87 13.47
N ALA A 400 4.62 3.79 13.44
CA ALA A 400 3.81 3.27 14.53
C ALA A 400 4.14 1.79 14.81
N ALA A 401 4.34 0.97 13.77
CA ALA A 401 4.72 -0.43 13.94
C ALA A 401 6.10 -0.57 14.60
N LEU A 402 7.08 0.24 14.19
CA LEU A 402 8.42 0.28 14.81
C LEU A 402 8.35 0.73 16.28
N VAL A 403 7.62 1.81 16.57
CA VAL A 403 7.45 2.32 17.94
C VAL A 403 6.72 1.31 18.82
N ALA A 404 5.62 0.73 18.34
CA ALA A 404 4.89 -0.29 19.09
C ALA A 404 5.76 -1.52 19.36
N THR A 405 6.49 -2.01 18.36
CA THR A 405 7.41 -3.14 18.51
C THR A 405 8.49 -2.84 19.55
N THR A 406 9.12 -1.66 19.48
CA THR A 406 10.19 -1.28 20.42
C THR A 406 9.68 -1.14 21.85
N ILE A 407 8.52 -0.53 22.06
CA ILE A 407 7.89 -0.40 23.38
C ILE A 407 7.53 -1.78 23.94
N ILE A 408 6.86 -2.63 23.17
CA ILE A 408 6.48 -3.98 23.60
C ILE A 408 7.73 -4.82 23.90
N ALA A 409 8.72 -4.81 23.01
CA ALA A 409 9.96 -5.56 23.20
C ALA A 409 10.75 -5.07 24.42
N ALA A 410 10.87 -3.76 24.62
CA ALA A 410 11.55 -3.19 25.78
C ALA A 410 10.84 -3.56 27.10
N THR A 411 9.50 -3.49 27.11
CA THR A 411 8.68 -3.84 28.27
C THR A 411 8.78 -5.33 28.58
N ALA A 412 8.66 -6.19 27.58
CA ALA A 412 8.80 -7.64 27.72
C ALA A 412 10.19 -8.03 28.24
N ASN A 413 11.26 -7.43 27.70
CA ASN A 413 12.63 -7.67 28.16
C ASN A 413 12.85 -7.17 29.61
N ARG A 414 12.24 -6.05 30.01
CA ARG A 414 12.31 -5.55 31.39
C ARG A 414 11.59 -6.50 32.36
N LEU A 415 10.42 -7.01 31.99
CA LEU A 415 9.68 -7.99 32.80
C LEU A 415 10.47 -9.32 32.93
N GLU A 416 11.03 -9.83 31.84
CA GLU A 416 11.86 -11.05 31.86
C GLU A 416 13.15 -10.87 32.70
N ARG A 417 13.73 -9.66 32.77
CA ARG A 417 14.91 -9.36 33.61
C ARG A 417 14.56 -9.12 35.08
N GLY A 418 13.47 -8.42 35.37
CA GLY A 418 13.02 -8.15 36.75
C GLY A 418 12.65 -9.42 37.51
N GLU A 419 12.10 -10.43 36.83
CA GLU A 419 11.84 -11.77 37.39
C GLU A 419 13.13 -12.53 37.73
N LYS A 420 14.27 -12.27 37.08
CA LYS A 420 15.54 -12.95 37.39
C LYS A 420 16.26 -12.41 38.64
N LEU A 421 15.80 -11.27 39.18
CA LEU A 421 16.38 -10.64 40.38
C LEU A 421 15.63 -10.96 41.68
N HIS A 422 14.46 -11.60 41.60
CA HIS A 422 13.76 -12.14 42.76
C HIS A 422 13.58 -13.65 42.58
N PRO A 423 14.53 -14.47 43.09
CA PRO A 423 14.42 -15.93 43.06
C PRO A 423 13.26 -16.46 43.91
#